data_AF-A0A5J5DVH7-F1
#
_entry.id   AF-A0A5J5DVH7-F1
#
_cell.length_a   1.000
_cell.length_b   1.000
_cell.length_c   1.000
_cell.angle_alpha   90.00
_cell.angle_beta   90.00
_cell.angle_gamma   90.00
#
_symmetry.space_group_name_H-M   'P 1'
#
loop_
_entity.id
_entity.type
_entity.pdbx_description
1 polymer ?
#
loop_
_entity_poly.entity_id
_entity_poly.type
_entity_poly.pdbx_seq_one_letter_code
_entity_poly.pdbx_strand_id
1 'polypeptide(L)'
;MSAFVAQPDDARVAWLRAHVAGLADGLDTGSTLDPDEPGQMRHIGADLWVPTSMAAFNLPVESASGLVIESITVAYALDADDFAVSHLAFGAVDDGHDPAGIDGLALRQVPVERLKRRVIGKWILRDRGPEPEDGGPRWESWHGVGQPRASRRGASRLDLIYTARVYCAARYGEGDAHEAVARAFSISKATAGRWIAKARDEGFMEGLEPDRA
;
A
#
# COMPACT_ATOMS: atom_id res chain seq x y z
N MET A 1 30.43 -15.76 -34.41
CA MET A 1 29.01 -15.61 -34.04
C MET A 1 28.97 -15.01 -32.65
N SER A 2 28.69 -13.71 -32.58
CA SER A 2 28.72 -12.93 -31.35
C SER A 2 27.47 -13.24 -30.53
N ALA A 3 27.66 -13.72 -29.29
CA ALA A 3 26.59 -13.82 -28.30
C ALA A 3 26.12 -12.40 -27.98
N PHE A 4 24.81 -12.15 -28.12
CA PHE A 4 24.24 -10.86 -27.73
C PHE A 4 24.23 -10.78 -26.20
N VAL A 5 24.77 -9.67 -25.73
CA VAL A 5 25.12 -9.33 -24.35
C VAL A 5 23.86 -9.18 -23.51
N ALA A 6 23.78 -9.89 -22.38
CA ALA A 6 22.81 -9.57 -21.34
C ALA A 6 23.16 -8.20 -20.76
N GLN A 7 22.25 -7.21 -20.88
CA GLN A 7 22.39 -5.97 -20.12
C GLN A 7 22.05 -6.25 -18.65
N PRO A 8 22.90 -5.79 -17.70
CA PRO A 8 22.84 -6.20 -16.29
C PRO A 8 21.69 -5.58 -15.44
N ASP A 9 20.68 -4.92 -16.03
CA ASP A 9 19.56 -4.27 -15.30
C ASP A 9 18.18 -4.97 -15.42
N ASP A 10 17.92 -5.77 -16.45
CA ASP A 10 16.57 -6.32 -16.71
C ASP A 10 16.16 -7.47 -15.78
N ALA A 11 17.12 -8.16 -15.16
CA ALA A 11 16.87 -9.21 -14.17
C ALA A 11 16.63 -8.66 -12.75
N ARG A 12 16.88 -7.37 -12.54
CA ARG A 12 17.00 -6.74 -11.22
C ARG A 12 15.69 -6.09 -10.76
N VAL A 13 14.97 -5.48 -11.68
CA VAL A 13 13.55 -5.11 -11.53
C VAL A 13 12.66 -6.36 -11.32
N ALA A 14 13.01 -7.47 -11.97
CA ALA A 14 12.29 -8.74 -11.84
C ALA A 14 12.35 -9.38 -10.42
N TRP A 15 13.26 -8.93 -9.56
CA TRP A 15 13.47 -9.44 -8.21
C TRP A 15 12.77 -8.61 -7.11
N LEU A 16 12.64 -7.29 -7.30
CA LEU A 16 11.72 -6.42 -6.53
C LEU A 16 10.25 -6.85 -6.71
N ARG A 17 9.90 -7.38 -7.90
CA ARG A 17 8.62 -8.04 -8.23
C ARG A 17 8.35 -9.34 -7.45
N ALA A 18 9.36 -10.02 -6.92
CA ALA A 18 9.20 -11.22 -6.09
C ALA A 18 9.18 -10.92 -4.58
N HIS A 19 9.68 -9.75 -4.17
CA HIS A 19 10.04 -9.43 -2.77
C HIS A 19 9.04 -8.53 -2.02
N VAL A 20 7.85 -8.36 -2.58
CA VAL A 20 6.54 -8.19 -1.90
C VAL A 20 6.20 -9.44 -1.02
N ALA A 21 7.22 -10.17 -0.53
CA ALA A 21 7.39 -11.63 -0.42
C ALA A 21 6.38 -12.50 0.40
N GLY A 22 5.08 -12.21 0.35
CA GLY A 22 4.00 -13.02 0.94
C GLY A 22 2.65 -12.85 0.24
N LEU A 23 2.63 -12.20 -0.93
CA LEU A 23 1.43 -11.95 -1.75
C LEU A 23 1.59 -12.55 -3.16
N ALA A 24 2.20 -13.74 -3.24
CA ALA A 24 2.63 -14.35 -4.49
C ALA A 24 1.49 -14.69 -5.47
N ASP A 25 0.26 -14.85 -5.00
CA ASP A 25 -0.78 -15.49 -5.81
C ASP A 25 -1.71 -14.52 -6.57
N GLY A 26 -1.43 -13.21 -6.58
CA GLY A 26 -2.34 -12.28 -7.25
C GLY A 26 -1.95 -10.82 -7.37
N LEU A 27 -0.71 -10.47 -7.70
CA LEU A 27 -0.33 -9.09 -8.04
C LEU A 27 0.58 -9.12 -9.29
N ASP A 28 0.04 -8.84 -10.49
CA ASP A 28 0.82 -8.60 -11.70
C ASP A 28 1.45 -7.19 -11.64
N THR A 29 2.72 -7.12 -12.01
CA THR A 29 3.62 -5.99 -11.83
C THR A 29 4.32 -5.64 -13.14
N GLY A 30 3.65 -5.80 -14.27
CA GLY A 30 4.15 -5.47 -15.61
C GLY A 30 4.74 -4.06 -15.78
N SER A 31 4.65 -3.16 -14.79
CA SER A 31 5.39 -1.91 -14.73
C SER A 31 6.84 -2.11 -14.25
N THR A 32 7.80 -1.67 -15.04
CA THR A 32 9.16 -1.31 -14.60
C THR A 32 9.03 -0.06 -13.73
N LEU A 33 8.66 -0.23 -12.47
CA LEU A 33 8.61 0.88 -11.52
C LEU A 33 10.04 1.27 -11.16
N ASP A 34 10.49 2.40 -11.72
CA ASP A 34 11.63 3.14 -11.19
C ASP A 34 11.07 4.18 -10.20
N PRO A 35 11.24 3.96 -8.88
CA PRO A 35 10.72 4.87 -7.88
C PRO A 35 11.39 6.25 -7.88
N ASP A 36 12.49 6.41 -8.63
CA ASP A 36 13.18 7.69 -8.86
C ASP A 36 12.66 8.43 -10.10
N GLU A 37 11.85 7.78 -10.94
CA GLU A 37 11.20 8.45 -12.06
C GLU A 37 10.00 9.31 -11.59
N PRO A 38 9.98 10.61 -11.93
CA PRO A 38 8.88 11.49 -11.58
C PRO A 38 7.53 10.97 -12.11
N GLY A 39 6.53 10.91 -11.24
CA GLY A 39 5.16 10.52 -11.61
C GLY A 39 4.89 9.01 -11.56
N GLN A 40 5.88 8.18 -11.29
CA GLN A 40 5.66 6.74 -11.06
C GLN A 40 5.26 6.42 -9.61
N MET A 41 5.62 7.29 -8.66
CA MET A 41 5.34 7.11 -7.23
C MET A 41 4.59 8.33 -6.68
N ARG A 42 3.70 8.09 -5.73
CA ARG A 42 2.95 9.12 -4.99
C ARG A 42 3.26 9.02 -3.51
N HIS A 43 3.67 10.15 -2.93
CA HIS A 43 3.82 10.30 -1.49
C HIS A 43 2.44 10.30 -0.83
N ILE A 44 2.27 9.52 0.24
CA ILE A 44 0.98 9.37 0.95
C ILE A 44 1.04 9.76 2.43
N GLY A 45 2.06 10.51 2.83
CA GLY A 45 2.30 10.96 4.20
C GLY A 45 3.51 10.28 4.85
N ALA A 46 4.13 10.97 5.82
CA ALA A 46 5.36 10.53 6.48
C ALA A 46 6.50 10.24 5.49
N ASP A 47 7.08 9.05 5.51
CA ASP A 47 8.07 8.55 4.56
C ASP A 47 7.47 7.42 3.69
N LEU A 48 6.16 7.45 3.48
CA LEU A 48 5.44 6.40 2.77
C LEU A 48 5.06 6.80 1.35
N TRP A 49 5.21 5.84 0.45
CA TRP A 49 4.94 5.99 -0.97
C TRP A 49 4.20 4.78 -1.53
N VAL A 50 3.45 5.01 -2.60
CA VAL A 50 2.80 3.96 -3.39
C VAL A 50 2.99 4.24 -4.88
N PRO A 51 3.00 3.20 -5.75
CA PRO A 51 2.97 3.41 -7.19
C PRO A 51 1.72 4.17 -7.63
N THR A 52 1.84 4.96 -8.69
CA THR A 52 0.70 5.65 -9.30
C THR A 52 -0.22 4.72 -10.08
N SER A 53 0.23 3.49 -10.38
CA SER A 53 -0.59 2.41 -10.94
C SER A 53 -0.27 1.09 -10.26
N MET A 54 -1.29 0.40 -9.78
CA MET A 54 -1.20 -0.84 -9.01
C MET A 54 -2.25 -1.82 -9.52
N ALA A 55 -1.91 -3.10 -9.56
CA ALA A 55 -2.87 -4.15 -9.92
C ALA A 55 -2.92 -5.26 -8.87
N ALA A 56 -4.08 -5.91 -8.77
CA ALA A 56 -4.27 -7.12 -8.00
C ALA A 56 -5.22 -8.07 -8.71
N PHE A 57 -5.11 -9.36 -8.39
CA PHE A 57 -5.71 -10.47 -9.10
C PHE A 57 -6.20 -11.51 -8.11
N ASN A 58 -7.13 -12.35 -8.55
CA ASN A 58 -7.66 -13.48 -7.79
C ASN A 58 -8.09 -13.10 -6.36
N LEU A 59 -8.76 -11.95 -6.20
CA LEU A 59 -9.24 -11.53 -4.88
C LEU A 59 -10.61 -12.16 -4.60
N PRO A 60 -10.78 -12.87 -3.48
CA PRO A 60 -12.08 -13.44 -3.13
C PRO A 60 -13.07 -12.34 -2.76
N VAL A 61 -14.33 -12.51 -3.18
CA VAL A 61 -15.45 -11.65 -2.77
C VAL A 61 -16.18 -12.31 -1.60
N GLU A 62 -15.89 -11.86 -0.37
CA GLU A 62 -16.45 -12.46 0.85
C GLU A 62 -17.99 -12.45 0.88
N SER A 63 -18.63 -11.46 0.22
CA SER A 63 -20.09 -11.32 0.17
C SER A 63 -20.77 -12.20 -0.88
N ALA A 64 -20.03 -12.83 -1.79
CA ALA A 64 -20.58 -13.60 -2.90
C ALA A 64 -19.75 -14.87 -3.15
N SER A 65 -20.22 -16.00 -2.61
CA SER A 65 -19.60 -17.30 -2.83
C SER A 65 -19.60 -17.64 -4.34
N GLY A 66 -18.46 -18.08 -4.86
CA GLY A 66 -18.27 -18.37 -6.28
C GLY A 66 -17.86 -17.18 -7.16
N LEU A 67 -17.87 -15.94 -6.63
CA LEU A 67 -17.39 -14.75 -7.34
C LEU A 67 -15.95 -14.41 -6.91
N VAL A 68 -15.07 -14.21 -7.89
CA VAL A 68 -13.73 -13.65 -7.68
C VAL A 68 -13.59 -12.35 -8.43
N ILE A 69 -12.75 -11.47 -7.93
CA ILE A 69 -12.18 -10.39 -8.73
C ILE A 69 -10.96 -10.97 -9.42
N GLU A 70 -11.12 -11.25 -10.71
CA GLU A 70 -10.05 -11.79 -11.55
C GLU A 70 -8.90 -10.77 -11.63
N SER A 71 -9.24 -9.51 -11.84
CA SER A 71 -8.27 -8.41 -11.79
C SER A 71 -8.91 -7.10 -11.33
N ILE A 72 -8.11 -6.26 -10.68
CA ILE A 72 -8.41 -4.89 -10.32
C ILE A 72 -7.16 -4.05 -10.58
N THR A 73 -7.32 -2.90 -11.23
CA THR A 73 -6.28 -1.90 -11.38
C THR A 73 -6.71 -0.60 -10.70
N VAL A 74 -5.82 -0.08 -9.88
CA VAL A 74 -5.98 1.19 -9.17
C VAL A 74 -4.92 2.15 -9.72
N ALA A 75 -5.37 3.29 -10.24
CA ALA A 75 -4.50 4.32 -10.77
C ALA A 75 -4.77 5.66 -10.09
N TYR A 76 -3.73 6.46 -9.95
CA TYR A 76 -3.83 7.82 -9.42
C TYR A 76 -4.39 8.75 -10.50
N ALA A 77 -5.51 9.38 -10.19
CA ALA A 77 -6.25 10.28 -11.07
C ALA A 77 -5.87 11.73 -10.75
N LEU A 78 -5.13 12.37 -11.64
CA LEU A 78 -4.60 13.73 -11.45
C LEU A 78 -5.70 14.79 -11.29
N ASP A 79 -6.84 14.58 -11.95
CA ASP A 79 -8.01 15.46 -11.90
C ASP A 79 -8.76 15.39 -10.56
N ALA A 80 -8.75 14.21 -9.91
CA ALA A 80 -9.38 13.99 -8.62
C ALA A 80 -8.43 14.18 -7.43
N ASP A 81 -7.11 14.29 -7.67
CA ASP A 81 -6.06 14.21 -6.64
C ASP A 81 -6.23 12.99 -5.72
N ASP A 82 -6.68 11.87 -6.27
CA ASP A 82 -6.95 10.62 -5.53
C ASP A 82 -6.75 9.38 -6.39
N PHE A 83 -6.67 8.22 -5.76
CA PHE A 83 -6.68 6.93 -6.42
C PHE A 83 -8.10 6.54 -6.83
N ALA A 84 -8.23 6.06 -8.07
CA ALA A 84 -9.45 5.54 -8.65
C ALA A 84 -9.23 4.11 -9.18
N VAL A 85 -10.29 3.30 -9.17
CA VAL A 85 -10.28 2.00 -9.85
C VAL A 85 -10.42 2.26 -11.35
N SER A 86 -9.36 1.98 -12.11
CA SER A 86 -9.32 2.16 -13.57
C SER A 86 -9.78 0.91 -14.33
N HIS A 87 -9.64 -0.26 -13.71
CA HIS A 87 -10.08 -1.55 -14.27
C HIS A 87 -10.59 -2.47 -13.16
N LEU A 88 -11.66 -3.22 -13.44
CA LEU A 88 -12.20 -4.24 -12.55
C LEU A 88 -12.82 -5.36 -13.40
N ALA A 89 -12.29 -6.58 -13.26
CA ALA A 89 -12.78 -7.78 -13.91
C ALA A 89 -13.22 -8.81 -12.87
N PHE A 90 -14.31 -9.51 -13.17
CA PHE A 90 -14.89 -10.55 -12.34
C PHE A 90 -14.74 -11.90 -13.01
N GLY A 91 -14.39 -12.91 -12.24
CA GLY A 91 -14.38 -14.30 -12.64
C GLY A 91 -15.29 -15.15 -11.76
N ALA A 92 -15.57 -16.36 -12.20
CA ALA A 92 -16.20 -17.40 -11.37
C ALA A 92 -15.13 -18.36 -10.83
N VAL A 93 -15.29 -18.85 -9.60
CA VAL A 93 -14.46 -19.95 -9.09
C VAL A 93 -14.92 -21.25 -9.77
N ASP A 94 -14.02 -21.92 -10.48
CA ASP A 94 -14.32 -23.14 -11.25
C ASP A 94 -14.41 -24.42 -10.39
N ASP A 95 -15.07 -24.31 -9.23
CA ASP A 95 -15.21 -25.38 -8.21
C ASP A 95 -16.60 -26.05 -8.26
N GLY A 96 -17.23 -26.13 -9.44
CA GLY A 96 -18.55 -26.75 -9.59
C GLY A 96 -19.69 -25.99 -8.88
N HIS A 97 -19.46 -24.74 -8.50
CA HIS A 97 -20.52 -23.83 -8.05
C HIS A 97 -21.31 -23.33 -9.25
N ASP A 98 -22.63 -23.41 -9.17
CA ASP A 98 -23.52 -22.96 -10.24
C ASP A 98 -23.34 -21.45 -10.48
N PRO A 99 -22.91 -21.01 -11.69
CA PRO A 99 -22.79 -19.59 -12.02
C PRO A 99 -24.14 -18.85 -11.93
N ALA A 100 -25.27 -19.56 -11.78
CA ALA A 100 -26.59 -19.00 -11.53
C ALA A 100 -26.69 -18.15 -10.24
N GLY A 101 -25.70 -18.17 -9.35
CA GLY A 101 -25.65 -17.34 -8.14
C GLY A 101 -25.07 -15.92 -8.32
N ILE A 102 -24.45 -15.60 -9.48
CA ILE A 102 -23.89 -14.27 -9.73
C ILE A 102 -24.95 -13.40 -10.42
N ASP A 103 -25.68 -12.62 -9.63
CA ASP A 103 -26.70 -11.70 -10.12
C ASP A 103 -26.33 -10.21 -9.88
N GLY A 104 -27.18 -9.31 -10.36
CA GLY A 104 -26.98 -7.88 -10.18
C GLY A 104 -26.99 -7.42 -8.71
N LEU A 105 -27.56 -8.21 -7.79
CA LEU A 105 -27.55 -7.91 -6.36
C LEU A 105 -26.18 -8.26 -5.76
N ALA A 106 -25.60 -9.41 -6.13
CA ALA A 106 -24.26 -9.82 -5.73
C ALA A 106 -23.20 -8.80 -6.19
N LEU A 107 -23.29 -8.32 -7.44
CA LEU A 107 -22.38 -7.29 -7.97
C LEU A 107 -22.49 -5.95 -7.22
N ARG A 108 -23.69 -5.55 -6.78
CA ARG A 108 -23.90 -4.32 -5.99
C ARG A 108 -23.29 -4.39 -4.59
N GLN A 109 -23.07 -5.58 -4.07
CA GLN A 109 -22.48 -5.78 -2.74
C GLN A 109 -20.95 -5.74 -2.77
N VAL A 110 -20.33 -5.74 -3.95
CA VAL A 110 -18.88 -5.67 -4.10
C VAL A 110 -18.36 -4.35 -3.52
N PRO A 111 -17.55 -4.37 -2.46
CA PRO A 111 -17.14 -3.15 -1.78
C PRO A 111 -15.93 -2.52 -2.50
N VAL A 112 -16.16 -1.91 -3.67
CA VAL A 112 -15.11 -1.37 -4.57
C VAL A 112 -14.14 -0.46 -3.83
N GLU A 113 -14.64 0.44 -2.97
CA GLU A 113 -13.78 1.33 -2.18
C GLU A 113 -12.91 0.58 -1.16
N ARG A 114 -13.41 -0.49 -0.54
CA ARG A 114 -12.62 -1.33 0.37
C ARG A 114 -11.55 -2.09 -0.41
N LEU A 115 -11.89 -2.59 -1.60
CA LEU A 115 -10.95 -3.29 -2.48
C LEU A 115 -9.84 -2.35 -2.96
N LYS A 116 -10.19 -1.14 -3.41
CA LYS A 116 -9.25 -0.08 -3.76
C LYS A 116 -8.24 0.16 -2.64
N ARG A 117 -8.74 0.41 -1.43
CA ARG A 117 -7.89 0.60 -0.24
C ARG A 117 -7.00 -0.61 0.00
N ARG A 118 -7.57 -1.83 0.03
CA ARG A 118 -6.82 -3.08 0.24
C ARG A 118 -5.69 -3.27 -0.78
N VAL A 119 -5.91 -2.90 -2.06
CA VAL A 119 -4.84 -2.91 -3.07
C VAL A 119 -3.77 -1.90 -2.71
N ILE A 120 -4.12 -0.62 -2.50
CA ILE A 120 -3.16 0.43 -2.14
C ILE A 120 -2.36 0.04 -0.90
N GLY A 121 -3.02 -0.45 0.15
CA GLY A 121 -2.41 -0.86 1.42
C GLY A 121 -1.32 -1.93 1.27
N LYS A 122 -1.48 -2.85 0.32
CA LYS A 122 -0.46 -3.89 0.02
C LYS A 122 0.76 -3.34 -0.70
N TRP A 123 0.61 -2.20 -1.36
CA TRP A 123 1.63 -1.56 -2.19
C TRP A 123 2.36 -0.42 -1.48
N ILE A 124 2.09 -0.20 -0.19
CA ILE A 124 2.77 0.85 0.60
C ILE A 124 4.23 0.47 0.84
N LEU A 125 5.10 1.35 0.37
CA LEU A 125 6.55 1.31 0.58
C LEU A 125 6.98 2.44 1.50
N ARG A 126 8.06 2.19 2.23
CA ARG A 126 8.76 3.20 3.03
C ARG A 126 10.06 3.58 2.33
N ASP A 127 10.30 4.89 2.20
CA ASP A 127 11.56 5.44 1.72
C ASP A 127 12.56 5.52 2.90
N ARG A 128 13.70 4.85 2.78
CA ARG A 128 14.79 4.89 3.76
C ARG A 128 15.75 6.06 3.51
N GLY A 129 15.52 6.86 2.46
CA GLY A 129 16.40 7.93 2.02
C GLY A 129 17.41 7.45 0.98
N PRO A 130 18.33 8.34 0.55
CA PRO A 130 19.39 7.97 -0.38
C PRO A 130 20.23 6.82 0.21
N GLU A 131 20.64 5.90 -0.68
CA GLU A 131 21.43 4.68 -0.43
C GLU A 131 21.80 4.47 1.06
N PRO A 132 21.01 3.68 1.80
CA PRO A 132 21.15 3.61 3.24
C PRO A 132 22.56 3.15 3.64
N GLU A 133 23.10 3.70 4.73
CA GLU A 133 24.48 3.47 5.17
C GLU A 133 24.85 2.00 5.39
N ASP A 134 23.85 1.13 5.57
CA ASP A 134 24.00 -0.32 5.73
C ASP A 134 24.06 -1.10 4.41
N GLY A 135 24.03 -0.40 3.26
CA GLY A 135 23.98 -1.00 1.92
C GLY A 135 22.64 -1.67 1.61
N GLY A 136 21.61 -1.42 2.42
CA GLY A 136 20.26 -1.94 2.22
C GLY A 136 19.53 -1.29 1.03
N PRO A 137 18.39 -1.85 0.60
CA PRO A 137 17.57 -1.19 -0.41
C PRO A 137 16.99 0.12 0.14
N ARG A 138 16.94 1.17 -0.69
CA ARG A 138 16.26 2.43 -0.36
C ARG A 138 14.79 2.23 0.00
N TRP A 139 14.13 1.29 -0.67
CA TRP A 139 12.70 1.02 -0.49
C TRP A 139 12.50 -0.26 0.32
N GLU A 140 11.62 -0.20 1.32
CA GLU A 140 11.21 -1.37 2.09
C GLU A 140 9.69 -1.45 2.21
N SER A 141 9.14 -2.66 2.33
CA SER A 141 7.71 -2.81 2.62
C SER A 141 7.40 -2.21 4.00
N TRP A 142 6.35 -1.40 4.06
CA TRP A 142 5.86 -0.83 5.33
C TRP A 142 5.50 -1.92 6.37
N HIS A 143 5.10 -3.11 5.93
CA HIS A 143 4.76 -4.22 6.83
C HIS A 143 5.96 -4.81 7.60
N GLY A 144 7.19 -4.54 7.15
CA GLY A 144 8.42 -5.00 7.81
C GLY A 144 8.93 -4.10 8.93
N VAL A 145 8.33 -2.92 9.13
CA VAL A 145 8.81 -1.96 10.12
C VAL A 145 8.54 -2.48 11.54
N GLY A 146 9.59 -2.59 12.36
CA GLY A 146 9.50 -3.09 13.73
C GLY A 146 8.41 -2.41 14.56
N GLN A 147 7.71 -3.18 15.38
CA GLN A 147 6.63 -2.65 16.21
C GLN A 147 7.15 -1.56 17.14
N PRO A 148 6.53 -0.37 17.16
CA PRO A 148 6.97 0.70 18.04
C PRO A 148 6.73 0.31 19.51
N ARG A 149 7.72 0.56 20.36
CA ARG A 149 7.59 0.35 21.81
C ARG A 149 7.10 1.64 22.45
N ALA A 150 5.84 1.68 22.87
CA ALA A 150 5.28 2.84 23.55
C ALA A 150 6.11 3.22 24.80
N SER A 151 6.56 4.47 24.85
CA SER A 151 7.20 5.05 26.02
C SER A 151 6.16 5.32 27.13
N ARG A 152 6.50 4.98 28.38
CA ARG A 152 5.67 5.30 29.57
C ARG A 152 5.60 6.81 29.90
N ARG A 153 6.46 7.64 29.30
CA ARG A 153 6.58 9.09 29.61
C ARG A 153 5.90 9.99 28.57
N GLY A 154 5.00 9.43 27.76
CA GLY A 154 4.38 10.12 26.63
C GLY A 154 5.13 9.89 25.32
N ALA A 155 4.58 10.38 24.21
CA ALA A 155 5.16 10.19 22.88
C ALA A 155 6.51 10.90 22.76
N SER A 156 7.57 10.12 22.58
CA SER A 156 8.84 10.62 22.07
C SER A 156 8.68 11.05 20.61
N ARG A 157 9.68 11.78 20.08
CA ARG A 157 9.71 12.14 18.65
C ARG A 157 9.62 10.90 17.75
N LEU A 158 10.31 9.82 18.13
CA LEU A 158 10.26 8.56 17.40
C LEU A 158 8.84 7.96 17.41
N ASP A 159 8.16 7.97 18.56
CA ASP A 159 6.77 7.52 18.66
C ASP A 159 5.84 8.30 17.73
N LEU A 160 6.06 9.60 17.56
CA LEU A 160 5.27 10.46 16.68
C LEU A 160 5.52 10.18 15.20
N ILE A 161 6.78 9.94 14.80
CA ILE A 161 7.13 9.51 13.44
C ILE A 161 6.45 8.19 13.11
N TYR A 162 6.54 7.20 14.02
CA TYR A 162 5.85 5.92 13.85
C TYR A 162 4.33 6.08 13.87
N THR A 163 3.79 6.97 14.70
CA THR A 163 2.36 7.29 14.72
C THR A 163 1.91 7.82 13.35
N ALA A 164 2.68 8.74 12.75
CA ALA A 164 2.38 9.28 11.43
C ALA A 164 2.39 8.18 10.37
N ARG A 165 3.40 7.29 10.38
CA ARG A 165 3.46 6.13 9.46
C ARG A 165 2.26 5.20 9.60
N VAL A 166 1.97 4.74 10.83
CA VAL A 166 0.82 3.84 11.09
C VAL A 166 -0.47 4.50 10.64
N TYR A 167 -0.67 5.77 10.98
CA TYR A 167 -1.87 6.51 10.61
C TYR A 167 -2.01 6.64 9.10
N CYS A 168 -0.96 7.09 8.40
CA CYS A 168 -0.98 7.30 6.96
C CYS A 168 -1.22 5.98 6.20
N ALA A 169 -0.57 4.89 6.61
CA ALA A 169 -0.79 3.57 6.04
C ALA A 169 -2.22 3.05 6.31
N ALA A 170 -2.73 3.24 7.52
CA ALA A 170 -4.04 2.75 7.92
C ALA A 170 -5.21 3.43 7.21
N ARG A 171 -5.02 4.64 6.62
CA ARG A 171 -6.03 5.28 5.76
C ARG A 171 -6.39 4.42 4.53
N TYR A 172 -5.43 3.60 4.09
CA TYR A 172 -5.59 2.65 2.98
C TYR A 172 -5.77 1.21 3.48
N GLY A 173 -5.94 0.99 4.78
CA GLY A 173 -6.18 -0.32 5.36
C GLY A 173 -7.67 -0.65 5.55
N GLU A 174 -7.92 -1.83 6.10
CA GLU A 174 -9.27 -2.25 6.54
C GLU A 174 -9.50 -1.82 7.99
N GLY A 175 -9.98 -0.59 8.21
CA GLY A 175 -10.39 -0.13 9.53
C GLY A 175 -10.22 1.36 9.79
N ASP A 176 -10.50 1.76 11.02
CA ASP A 176 -10.29 3.13 11.50
C ASP A 176 -8.80 3.37 11.79
N ALA A 177 -8.23 4.44 11.22
CA ALA A 177 -6.82 4.75 11.38
C ALA A 177 -6.44 5.08 12.84
N HIS A 178 -7.36 5.63 13.64
CA HIS A 178 -7.10 5.87 15.07
C HIS A 178 -7.00 4.56 15.85
N GLU A 179 -7.84 3.57 15.53
CA GLU A 179 -7.76 2.23 16.10
C GLU A 179 -6.48 1.48 15.70
N ALA A 180 -6.03 1.65 14.45
CA ALA A 180 -4.75 1.09 14.01
C ALA A 180 -3.58 1.63 14.84
N VAL A 181 -3.53 2.95 15.08
CA VAL A 181 -2.52 3.56 15.95
C VAL A 181 -2.67 3.07 17.40
N ALA A 182 -3.88 3.05 17.94
CA ALA A 182 -4.13 2.57 19.30
C ALA A 182 -3.63 1.14 19.51
N ARG A 183 -3.91 0.26 18.55
CA ARG A 183 -3.48 -1.14 18.56
C ARG A 183 -1.96 -1.27 18.43
N ALA A 184 -1.36 -0.55 17.48
CA ALA A 184 0.09 -0.61 17.23
C ALA A 184 0.92 -0.24 18.47
N PHE A 185 0.46 0.73 19.25
CA PHE A 185 1.15 1.20 20.45
C PHE A 185 0.59 0.64 21.76
N SER A 186 -0.46 -0.21 21.71
CA SER A 186 -1.17 -0.68 22.90
C SER A 186 -1.63 0.45 23.83
N ILE A 187 -2.18 1.52 23.24
CA ILE A 187 -2.69 2.71 23.94
C ILE A 187 -4.20 2.86 23.72
N SER A 188 -4.85 3.73 24.51
CA SER A 188 -6.26 4.06 24.28
C SER A 188 -6.45 4.89 23.00
N LYS A 189 -7.63 4.77 22.35
CA LYS A 189 -8.01 5.55 21.16
C LYS A 189 -7.92 7.07 21.39
N ALA A 190 -8.24 7.54 22.59
CA ALA A 190 -8.08 8.94 22.97
C ALA A 190 -6.60 9.38 23.01
N THR A 191 -5.71 8.51 23.49
CA THR A 191 -4.26 8.78 23.48
C THR A 191 -3.72 8.75 22.05
N ALA A 192 -4.16 7.80 21.23
CA ALA A 192 -3.84 7.75 19.81
C ALA A 192 -4.25 9.05 19.09
N GLY A 193 -5.47 9.55 19.33
CA GLY A 193 -5.92 10.83 18.77
C GLY A 193 -5.03 12.02 19.15
N ARG A 194 -4.58 12.09 20.41
CA ARG A 194 -3.62 13.14 20.84
C ARG A 194 -2.25 13.00 20.14
N TRP A 195 -1.76 11.77 19.97
CA TRP A 195 -0.48 11.52 19.31
C TRP A 195 -0.57 11.83 17.80
N ILE A 196 -1.70 11.50 17.18
CA ILE A 196 -1.98 11.82 15.77
C ILE A 196 -1.99 13.33 15.56
N ALA A 197 -2.72 14.08 16.40
CA ALA A 197 -2.74 15.54 16.35
C ALA A 197 -1.33 16.12 16.51
N LYS A 198 -0.59 15.68 17.52
CA LYS A 198 0.78 16.14 17.76
C LYS A 198 1.73 15.81 16.60
N ALA A 199 1.64 14.62 16.02
CA ALA A 199 2.46 14.23 14.88
C ALA A 199 2.14 15.05 13.61
N ARG A 200 0.89 15.48 13.45
CA ARG A 200 0.49 16.43 12.40
C ARG A 200 1.06 17.82 12.66
N ASP A 201 0.91 18.33 13.88
CA ASP A 201 1.42 19.66 14.28
C ASP A 201 2.94 19.75 14.14
N GLU A 202 3.66 18.63 14.32
CA GLU A 202 5.11 18.54 14.11
C GLU A 202 5.50 18.25 12.64
N GLY A 203 4.54 18.19 11.71
CA GLY A 203 4.79 18.03 10.27
C GLY A 203 5.17 16.61 9.83
N PHE A 204 5.00 15.59 10.67
CA PHE A 204 5.37 14.21 10.31
C PHE A 204 4.36 13.51 9.39
N MET A 205 3.17 14.07 9.21
CA MET A 205 2.11 13.48 8.36
C MET A 205 2.04 14.10 6.97
N GLU A 206 2.48 15.34 6.84
CA GLU A 206 2.60 16.01 5.56
C GLU A 206 3.86 15.49 4.88
N GLY A 207 3.81 15.34 3.56
CA GLY A 207 5.03 14.99 2.84
C GLY A 207 6.08 16.04 3.11
N LEU A 208 7.31 15.58 3.32
CA LEU A 208 8.47 16.39 3.00
C LEU A 208 8.24 16.82 1.54
N GLU A 209 7.69 18.02 1.33
CA GLU A 209 7.83 18.67 0.04
C GLU A 209 9.34 18.73 -0.20
N PRO A 210 9.89 18.06 -1.23
CA PRO A 210 11.24 18.36 -1.62
C PRO A 210 11.18 19.77 -2.23
N ASP A 211 11.73 20.73 -1.51
CA ASP A 211 12.16 22.05 -1.97
C ASP A 211 11.46 22.60 -3.23
N ARG A 212 10.47 23.47 -3.03
CA ARG A 212 10.36 24.67 -3.90
C ARG A 212 11.35 25.71 -3.37
N ALA A 213 12.61 25.59 -3.80
CA ALA A 213 13.60 26.66 -3.81
C ALA A 213 13.81 27.15 -5.24
#